data_AF-W7C7I5-F1
#
_entry.id   AF-W7C7I5-F1
#
_cell.length_a   1.000
_cell.length_b   1.000
_cell.length_c   1.000
_cell.angle_alpha   90.00
_cell.angle_beta   90.00
_cell.angle_gamma   90.00
#
_symmetry.space_group_name_H-M   'P 1'
#
loop_
_entity.id
_entity.type
_entity.pdbx_description
1 polymer ?
#
loop_
_entity_poly.entity_id
_entity_poly.type
_entity_poly.pdbx_seq_one_letter_code
_entity_poly.pdbx_strand_id
1 'polypeptide(L)' 'KRKPNGHNERRGLNENSNGILRRNGLPKKMDFNQVDQNFISAVASKRNHIPRKSLNYRTPLEVFLSYVNEEQLSNLI' A
#
# COMPACT_ATOMS: atom_id res chain seq x y z
N LYS A 1 29.35 13.62 3.38
CA LYS A 1 28.70 13.14 2.13
C LYS A 1 27.20 13.45 2.20
N ARG A 2 26.71 14.52 1.55
CA ARG A 2 25.29 14.87 1.51
C ARG A 2 24.60 13.97 0.47
N LYS A 3 23.58 13.20 0.87
CA LYS A 3 22.76 12.38 -0.05
C LYS A 3 21.92 13.32 -0.93
N PRO A 4 21.70 13.01 -2.21
CA PRO A 4 21.02 13.92 -3.14
C PRO A 4 19.56 14.13 -2.73
N ASN A 5 19.11 15.38 -2.87
CA ASN A 5 17.85 15.96 -2.38
C ASN A 5 16.55 15.45 -3.06
N GLY A 6 16.48 14.17 -3.45
CA GLY A 6 15.27 13.56 -4.03
C GLY A 6 14.58 12.50 -3.15
N HIS A 7 15.20 12.11 -2.04
CA HIS A 7 14.74 10.97 -1.23
C HIS A 7 13.76 11.32 -0.10
N ASN A 8 13.66 12.59 0.27
CA ASN A 8 12.96 13.03 1.49
C ASN A 8 11.43 12.97 1.36
N GLU A 9 10.90 13.32 0.18
CA GLU A 9 9.45 13.35 -0.07
C GLU A 9 8.83 11.95 -0.09
N ARG A 10 9.50 11.00 -0.74
CA ARG A 10 9.08 9.58 -0.79
C ARG A 10 9.05 8.95 0.60
N ARG A 11 9.93 9.38 1.49
CA ARG A 11 9.99 8.87 2.86
C ARG A 11 8.76 9.27 3.67
N GLY A 12 8.32 10.53 3.58
CA GLY A 12 7.11 10.98 4.27
C GLY A 12 5.85 10.22 3.84
N LEU A 13 5.72 9.96 2.52
CA LEU A 13 4.62 9.16 1.98
C LEU A 13 4.67 7.69 2.45
N ASN A 14 5.87 7.09 2.48
CA ASN A 14 6.06 5.74 2.98
C ASN A 14 5.76 5.65 4.49
N GLU A 15 6.17 6.63 5.29
CA GLU A 15 5.89 6.69 6.73
C GLU A 15 4.38 6.79 7.01
N ASN A 16 3.66 7.61 6.23
CA ASN A 16 2.19 7.69 6.30
C ASN A 16 1.53 6.34 5.94
N SER A 17 1.96 5.72 4.84
CA SER A 17 1.43 4.43 4.37
C SER A 17 1.69 3.32 5.40
N ASN A 18 2.88 3.28 5.99
CA ASN A 18 3.23 2.33 7.04
C ASN A 18 2.43 2.58 8.34
N GLY A 19 2.19 3.83 8.71
CA GLY A 19 1.33 4.18 9.85
C GLY A 19 -0.08 3.64 9.67
N ILE A 20 -0.61 3.73 8.45
CA ILE A 20 -1.92 3.22 8.08
C ILE A 20 -2.00 1.68 8.12
N LEU A 21 -0.99 0.98 7.61
CA LEU A 21 -0.91 -0.48 7.67
C LEU A 21 -0.89 -1.00 9.11
N ARG A 22 -0.17 -0.29 9.99
CA ARG A 22 -0.09 -0.63 11.41
C ARG A 22 -1.42 -0.49 12.15
N ARG A 23 -2.27 0.46 11.77
CA ARG A 23 -3.60 0.62 12.39
C ARG A 23 -4.55 -0.53 12.04
N ASN A 24 -4.33 -1.25 10.94
CA ASN A 24 -5.36 -2.10 10.33
C ASN A 24 -4.94 -3.56 10.12
N GLY A 25 -3.89 -4.03 10.79
CA GLY A 25 -3.52 -5.46 10.74
C GLY A 25 -2.07 -5.78 11.05
N LEU A 26 -1.15 -4.82 11.03
CA LEU A 26 0.27 -5.07 11.31
C LEU A 26 0.74 -4.35 12.60
N PRO A 27 0.35 -4.81 13.80
CA PRO A 27 0.67 -4.13 15.05
C PRO A 27 2.18 -3.94 15.23
N LYS A 28 2.56 -2.91 16.01
CA LYS A 28 3.98 -2.68 16.33
C LYS A 28 4.54 -3.88 17.08
N LYS A 29 5.80 -4.23 16.79
CA LYS A 29 6.54 -5.36 17.39
C LYS A 29 5.96 -6.74 17.06
N MET A 30 5.13 -6.86 16.02
CA MET A 30 4.76 -8.16 15.46
C MET A 30 6.01 -8.82 14.85
N ASP A 31 6.25 -10.09 15.16
CA ASP A 31 7.30 -10.88 14.52
C ASP A 31 6.83 -11.35 13.15
N PHE A 32 7.43 -10.82 12.08
CA PHE A 32 7.07 -11.18 10.71
C PHE A 32 7.46 -12.62 10.34
N ASN A 33 8.39 -13.25 11.07
CA ASN A 33 8.74 -14.66 10.81
C ASN A 33 7.61 -15.63 11.14
N GLN A 34 6.65 -15.21 11.98
CA GLN A 34 5.50 -16.00 12.39
C GLN A 34 4.22 -15.64 11.61
N VAL A 35 4.32 -14.76 10.63
CA VAL A 35 3.17 -14.22 9.91
C VAL A 35 3.04 -14.92 8.56
N ASP A 36 1.88 -15.52 8.34
CA ASP A 36 1.57 -16.18 7.09
C ASP A 36 1.41 -15.17 5.94
N GLN A 37 1.85 -15.57 4.74
CA GLN A 37 1.70 -14.77 3.54
C GLN A 37 0.23 -14.48 3.25
N ASN A 38 -0.68 -15.42 3.54
CA ASN A 38 -2.12 -15.19 3.36
C ASN A 38 -2.62 -14.04 4.24
N PHE A 39 -2.10 -13.93 5.47
CA PHE A 39 -2.44 -12.83 6.35
C PHE A 39 -1.96 -11.48 5.79
N ILE A 40 -0.71 -11.42 5.30
CA ILE A 40 -0.18 -10.21 4.66
C ILE A 40 -1.04 -9.82 3.44
N SER A 41 -1.37 -10.78 2.58
CA SER A 41 -2.24 -10.58 1.42
C SER A 41 -3.63 -10.10 1.82
N ALA A 42 -4.22 -10.67 2.89
CA ALA A 42 -5.52 -10.25 3.40
C ALA A 42 -5.49 -8.81 3.93
N VAL A 43 -4.46 -8.42 4.68
CA VAL A 43 -4.31 -7.03 5.15
C VAL A 43 -4.17 -6.07 3.97
N ALA A 44 -3.35 -6.41 2.97
CA ALA A 44 -3.17 -5.61 1.77
C ALA A 44 -4.48 -5.46 0.98
N SER A 45 -5.17 -6.58 0.71
CA SER A 45 -6.46 -6.61 0.03
C SER A 45 -7.49 -5.75 0.74
N LYS A 46 -7.65 -5.93 2.07
CA LYS A 46 -8.54 -5.10 2.88
C LYS A 46 -8.24 -3.62 2.73
N ARG A 47 -6.96 -3.21 2.74
CA ARG A 47 -6.58 -1.79 2.59
C ARG A 47 -6.86 -1.24 1.20
N ASN A 48 -6.65 -2.05 0.17
CA ASN A 48 -6.88 -1.68 -1.22
C ASN A 48 -8.36 -1.52 -1.57
N HIS A 49 -9.25 -2.14 -0.78
CA HIS A 49 -10.71 -2.02 -0.91
C HIS A 49 -11.35 -0.95 -0.01
N ILE A 50 -10.59 -0.22 0.83
CA ILE A 50 -11.18 0.84 1.67
C ILE A 50 -11.23 2.17 0.89
N PRO A 51 -12.42 2.76 0.71
CA PRO A 51 -12.61 4.09 0.15
C PRO A 51 -11.72 5.18 0.78
N ARG A 52 -11.22 6.11 -0.04
CA ARG A 52 -10.42 7.24 0.43
C ARG A 52 -11.11 8.54 0.07
N LYS A 53 -11.29 9.44 1.05
CA LYS A 53 -11.83 10.78 0.81
C LYS A 53 -11.01 11.56 -0.24
N SER A 54 -9.69 11.42 -0.22
CA SER A 54 -8.79 12.03 -1.21
C SER A 54 -8.94 11.47 -2.63
N LEU A 55 -9.60 10.32 -2.81
CA LEU A 55 -9.89 9.70 -4.10
C LEU A 55 -11.37 9.87 -4.49
N ASN A 56 -12.06 10.85 -3.92
CA ASN A 56 -13.50 11.04 -4.07
C ASN A 56 -14.29 9.78 -3.64
N TYR A 57 -13.88 9.17 -2.54
CA TYR A 57 -14.46 7.94 -1.99
C TYR A 57 -14.35 6.69 -2.89
N ARG A 58 -13.51 6.73 -3.93
CA ARG A 58 -13.08 5.52 -4.65
C ARG A 58 -12.05 4.73 -3.86
N THR A 59 -11.94 3.44 -4.17
CA THR A 59 -10.93 2.56 -3.57
C THR A 59 -9.58 2.73 -4.28
N PRO A 60 -8.45 2.54 -3.56
CA PRO A 60 -7.13 2.51 -4.20
C PRO A 60 -7.05 1.52 -5.37
N LEU A 61 -7.72 0.36 -5.26
CA LEU A 61 -7.77 -0.64 -6.32
C LEU A 61 -8.48 -0.12 -7.58
N GLU A 62 -9.66 0.47 -7.44
CA GLU A 62 -10.40 1.06 -8.57
C GLU A 62 -9.57 2.12 -9.30
N VAL A 63 -8.94 3.01 -8.54
CA VAL A 63 -8.11 4.07 -9.12
C VAL A 63 -6.88 3.48 -9.80
N PHE A 64 -6.23 2.49 -9.19
CA PHE A 64 -5.08 1.81 -9.80
C PHE A 64 -5.47 1.17 -11.12
N LEU A 65 -6.55 0.38 -11.17
CA LEU A 65 -7.02 -0.28 -12.37
C LEU A 65 -7.40 0.71 -13.48
N SER A 66 -7.84 1.94 -13.14
CA SER A 66 -8.11 2.97 -14.15
C SER A 66 -6.86 3.51 -14.87
N TYR A 67 -5.67 3.27 -14.33
CA TYR A 67 -4.40 3.67 -14.95
C TYR A 67 -3.65 2.51 -15.61
N VAL A 68 -4.11 1.27 -15.42
CA VAL A 68 -3.51 0.08 -16.02
C VAL A 68 -4.22 -0.19 -17.34
N ASN A 69 -3.46 -0.30 -18.43
CA ASN A 69 -3.99 -0.71 -19.72
C ASN A 69 -4.11 -2.25 -19.80
N GLU A 70 -4.94 -2.74 -20.72
CA GLU A 70 -5.20 -4.18 -20.91
C GLU A 70 -3.92 -5.01 -21.09
N GLU A 71 -2.92 -4.46 -21.79
CA GLU A 71 -1.62 -5.09 -22.00
C GLU A 71 -0.77 -5.22 -20.71
N GLN A 72 -0.87 -4.26 -19.78
CA GLN A 72 -0.18 -4.41 -18.48
C GLN A 72 -0.96 -5.29 -17.52
N LEU A 73 -2.29 -5.33 -17.63
CA LEU A 73 -3.11 -6.24 -16.83
C LEU A 73 -2.82 -7.70 -17.18
N SER A 74 -2.66 -8.02 -18.47
CA SER A 74 -2.35 -9.38 -18.93
C SER A 74 -0.98 -9.91 -18.48
N ASN A 75 -0.05 -9.02 -18.12
CA ASN A 75 1.26 -9.39 -17.60
C ASN A 75 1.28 -9.56 -16.07
N LEU A 76 0.19 -9.17 -15.38
CA LEU A 76 0.08 -9.17 -13.93
C LEU A 76 -0.73 -10.38 -13.41
N ILE A 77 -1.50 -11.03 -14.27
CA ILE A 77 -2.35 -12.21 -14.01
C ILE A 77 -1.68 -13.43 -14.64
#